data_AF-A0A8S3GDV2-F1
#
_entry.id   AF-A0A8S3GDV2-F1
#
_cell.length_a   1.000
_cell.length_b   1.000
_cell.length_c   1.000
_cell.angle_alpha   90.00
_cell.angle_beta   90.00
_cell.angle_gamma   90.00
#
_symmetry.space_group_name_H-M   'P 1'
#
loop_
_entity.id
_entity.type
_entity.pdbx_description
1 polymer ?
#
loop_
_entity_poly.entity_id
_entity_poly.type
_entity_poly.pdbx_seq_one_letter_code
_entity_poly.pdbx_strand_id
1 'polypeptide(L)'
;ISMSIKCSSSTDVEKFAAALARFTREDPTFRIVYDEDNKESIAMGMGELQLDIYAQRIQREYGVKIEMGKPKVSFRESLVNPIKFDYLHKKQSGGAGQFARVIGILEV
;
A
#
# COMPACT_ATOMS: atom_id res chain seq x y z
N ILE A 1 8.53 11.38 -11.46
CA ILE A 1 8.88 9.96 -11.21
C ILE A 1 8.36 9.56 -9.84
N SER A 2 7.93 8.31 -9.65
CA SER A 2 7.37 7.81 -8.39
C SER A 2 8.17 6.60 -7.90
N MET A 3 8.57 6.62 -6.64
CA MET A 3 9.28 5.51 -5.96
C MET A 3 8.60 5.17 -4.65
N SER A 4 8.59 3.88 -4.30
CA SER A 4 8.18 3.44 -2.97
C SER A 4 9.29 3.75 -1.98
N ILE A 5 8.92 4.31 -0.83
CA ILE A 5 9.82 4.70 0.23
C ILE A 5 9.39 4.00 1.53
N LYS A 6 10.34 3.33 2.19
CA LYS A 6 10.07 2.57 3.41
C LYS A 6 11.17 2.76 4.44
N CYS A 7 10.79 2.87 5.71
CA CYS A 7 11.75 2.78 6.82
C CYS A 7 12.25 1.35 7.01
N SER A 8 13.56 1.19 7.24
CA SER A 8 14.11 -0.12 7.59
C SER A 8 13.68 -0.59 8.99
N SER A 9 13.35 0.34 9.89
CA SER A 9 13.03 0.09 11.31
C SER A 9 11.65 0.66 11.66
N SER A 10 10.84 -0.13 12.37
CA SER A 10 9.51 0.31 12.83
C SER A 10 9.57 1.38 13.93
N THR A 11 10.68 1.46 14.67
CA THR A 11 10.87 2.42 15.76
C THR A 11 11.08 3.85 15.25
N ASP A 12 11.54 3.99 13.99
CA ASP A 12 11.91 5.27 13.40
C ASP A 12 10.78 5.87 12.52
N VAL A 13 9.60 5.25 12.51
CA VAL A 13 8.45 5.68 11.70
C VAL A 13 7.98 7.09 12.06
N GLU A 14 7.97 7.45 13.34
CA GLU A 14 7.57 8.80 13.77
C GLU A 14 8.54 9.88 13.31
N LYS A 15 9.86 9.62 13.41
CA LYS A 15 10.90 10.53 12.93
C LYS A 15 10.84 10.68 11.41
N PHE A 16 10.58 9.58 10.70
CA PHE A 16 10.40 9.59 9.26
C PHE A 16 9.19 10.43 8.85
N ALA A 17 8.03 10.25 9.48
CA ALA A 17 6.85 11.06 9.21
C ALA A 17 7.10 12.56 9.46
N ALA A 18 7.80 12.90 10.54
CA ALA A 18 8.19 14.27 10.84
C ALA A 18 9.15 14.86 9.78
N ALA A 19 10.14 14.09 9.33
CA ALA A 19 11.08 14.50 8.29
C ALA A 19 10.36 14.75 6.95
N LEU A 20 9.51 13.81 6.53
CA LEU A 20 8.71 13.92 5.32
C LEU A 20 7.80 15.16 5.32
N ALA A 21 7.13 15.42 6.44
CA ALA A 21 6.27 16.60 6.60
C ALA A 21 7.06 17.92 6.49
N ARG A 22 8.31 17.95 6.97
CA ARG A 22 9.20 19.11 6.83
C ARG A 22 9.64 19.30 5.39
N PHE A 23 10.09 18.24 4.72
CA PHE A 23 10.55 18.33 3.32
C PHE A 23 9.45 18.67 2.33
N THR A 24 8.23 18.19 2.56
CA THR A 24 7.06 18.56 1.74
C THR A 24 6.72 20.05 1.85
N ARG A 25 7.06 20.71 2.98
CA ARG A 25 6.89 22.16 3.14
C ARG A 25 8.05 22.97 2.55
N GLU A 26 9.25 22.39 2.53
CA GLU A 26 10.47 23.02 2.01
C GLU A 26 10.48 23.04 0.48
N ASP A 27 10.02 21.96 -0.16
CA ASP A 27 9.98 21.80 -1.61
C ASP A 27 8.59 21.34 -2.09
N PRO A 28 7.82 22.19 -2.81
CA PRO A 28 6.50 21.83 -3.32
C PRO A 28 6.51 20.79 -4.45
N THR A 29 7.69 20.50 -5.01
CA THR A 29 7.88 19.46 -6.05
C THR A 29 7.99 18.07 -5.46
N PHE A 30 8.37 17.96 -4.18
CA PHE A 30 8.41 16.69 -3.45
C PHE A 30 7.03 16.41 -2.84
N ARG A 31 6.36 15.37 -3.33
CA ARG A 31 5.04 14.97 -2.86
C ARG A 31 5.06 13.55 -2.36
N ILE A 32 4.26 13.27 -1.34
CA ILE A 32 4.12 11.93 -0.78
C ILE A 32 2.65 11.57 -0.81
N VAL A 33 2.35 10.39 -1.31
CA VAL A 33 1.02 9.81 -1.30
C VAL A 33 1.09 8.45 -0.63
N TYR A 34 0.14 8.19 0.24
CA TYR A 34 -0.04 6.88 0.84
C TYR A 34 -1.00 6.06 -0.03
N ASP A 35 -0.55 4.90 -0.48
CA ASP A 35 -1.37 3.94 -1.22
C ASP A 35 -2.06 3.00 -0.21
N GLU A 36 -3.39 3.09 -0.13
CA GLU A 36 -4.20 2.30 0.79
C GLU A 36 -4.28 0.81 0.41
N ASP A 37 -4.21 0.51 -0.90
CA ASP A 37 -4.29 -0.86 -1.42
C ASP A 37 -3.01 -1.64 -1.13
N ASN A 38 -1.84 -1.02 -1.36
CA ASN A 38 -0.54 -1.64 -1.14
C ASN A 38 0.07 -1.38 0.24
N LYS A 39 -0.56 -0.51 1.05
CA LYS A 39 -0.07 -0.06 2.37
C LYS A 39 1.37 0.43 2.31
N GLU A 40 1.70 1.22 1.30
CA GLU A 40 3.03 1.78 1.12
C GLU A 40 2.98 3.29 0.90
N SER A 41 4.09 3.95 1.24
CA SER A 41 4.26 5.38 0.97
C SER A 41 5.00 5.54 -0.35
N ILE A 42 4.41 6.31 -1.26
CA ILE A 42 4.96 6.61 -2.58
C ILE A 42 5.46 8.05 -2.55
N ALA A 43 6.76 8.22 -2.75
CA ALA A 43 7.40 9.51 -2.94
C ALA A 43 7.42 9.86 -4.43
N MET A 44 6.96 11.06 -4.75
CA MET A 44 6.95 11.65 -6.08
C MET A 44 7.93 12.82 -6.11
N GLY A 45 8.80 12.81 -7.10
CA GLY A 45 9.76 13.88 -7.34
C GLY A 45 9.97 14.12 -8.84
N MET A 46 10.76 15.14 -9.15
CA MET A 46 11.12 15.50 -10.52
C MET A 46 12.07 14.47 -11.15
N GLY A 47 12.95 13.84 -10.36
CA GLY A 47 13.91 12.86 -10.85
C GLY A 47 14.45 11.93 -9.77
N GLU A 48 15.17 10.89 -10.19
CA GLU A 48 15.80 9.89 -9.31
C GLU A 48 16.83 10.54 -8.37
N LEU A 49 17.68 11.42 -8.91
CA LEU A 49 18.69 12.14 -8.13
C LEU A 49 18.09 12.96 -6.98
N GLN A 50 16.92 13.59 -7.21
CA GLN A 50 16.25 14.36 -6.16
C GLN A 50 15.86 13.44 -4.99
N LEU A 51 15.29 12.28 -5.30
CA LEU A 51 14.86 11.29 -4.31
C LEU A 51 16.05 10.71 -3.54
N ASP A 52 17.16 10.41 -4.22
CA ASP A 52 18.41 9.96 -3.60
C ASP A 52 18.99 10.99 -2.62
N ILE A 53 19.01 12.27 -3.00
CA ILE A 53 19.47 13.35 -2.12
C ILE A 53 18.58 13.44 -0.88
N TYR A 54 17.25 13.31 -1.03
CA TYR A 54 16.34 13.34 0.11
C TYR A 54 16.53 12.15 1.06
N ALA A 55 16.75 10.94 0.54
CA ALA A 55 17.04 9.80 1.41
C ALA A 55 18.36 9.98 2.18
N GLN A 56 19.40 10.51 1.53
CA GLN A 56 20.65 10.85 2.21
C GLN A 56 20.45 11.94 3.28
N ARG A 57 19.64 12.96 3.01
CA ARG A 57 19.30 14.00 4.00
C ARG A 57 18.55 13.41 5.19
N ILE A 58 17.56 12.56 4.99
CA ILE A 58 16.82 11.93 6.09
C ILE A 58 17.77 11.05 6.92
N GLN A 59 18.67 10.30 6.27
CA GLN A 59 19.66 9.49 6.97
C GLN A 59 20.64 10.33 7.80
N ARG A 60 21.08 11.49 7.28
CA ARG A 60 22.03 12.38 7.97
C ARG A 60 21.38 13.24 9.07
N GLU A 61 20.21 13.81 8.81
CA GLU A 61 19.53 14.74 9.73
C GLU A 61 18.75 13.99 10.82
N TYR A 62 18.08 12.87 10.48
CA TYR A 62 17.18 12.16 11.39
C TYR A 62 17.72 10.79 11.83
N GLY A 63 18.84 10.33 11.27
CA GLY A 63 19.42 9.03 11.58
C GLY A 63 18.59 7.84 11.09
N VAL A 64 17.60 8.07 10.21
CA VAL A 64 16.68 7.03 9.75
C VAL A 64 17.18 6.44 8.44
N LYS A 65 17.43 5.13 8.43
CA LYS A 65 17.77 4.42 7.20
C LYS A 65 16.49 4.11 6.41
N ILE A 66 16.50 4.50 5.15
CA ILE A 66 15.38 4.37 4.22
C ILE A 66 15.78 3.42 3.10
N GLU A 67 14.83 2.58 2.70
CA GLU A 67 14.91 1.77 1.50
C GLU A 67 13.99 2.35 0.44
N MET A 68 14.55 2.58 -0.74
CA MET A 68 13.83 3.09 -1.90
C MET A 68 13.74 2.01 -2.97
N GLY A 69 12.58 1.90 -3.61
CA GLY A 69 12.31 0.88 -4.61
C GLY A 69 11.23 1.31 -5.61
N LYS A 70 10.92 0.41 -6.53
CA LYS A 70 9.80 0.62 -7.46
C LYS A 70 8.47 0.46 -6.70
N PRO A 71 7.48 1.33 -6.93
CA PRO A 71 6.16 1.18 -6.35
C PRO A 71 5.53 -0.13 -6.82
N LYS A 72 4.78 -0.77 -5.92
CA LYS A 72 4.00 -1.94 -6.28
C LYS A 72 2.80 -1.49 -7.10
N VAL A 73 2.39 -2.38 -7.99
CA VAL A 73 1.19 -2.17 -8.80
C VAL A 73 0.03 -2.85 -8.09
N SER A 74 -1.02 -2.09 -7.79
CA SER A 74 -2.28 -2.65 -7.28
C SER A 74 -2.96 -3.44 -8.38
N PHE A 75 -2.83 -4.77 -8.34
CA PHE A 75 -3.53 -5.65 -9.26
C PHE A 75 -5.01 -5.74 -8.89
N ARG A 76 -5.88 -5.69 -9.91
CA ARG A 76 -7.31 -5.95 -9.77
C ARG A 76 -7.64 -7.22 -10.53
N GLU A 77 -8.42 -8.09 -9.91
CA GLU A 77 -8.89 -9.32 -10.52
C GLU A 77 -10.31 -9.11 -11.05
N SER A 78 -10.58 -9.65 -12.23
CA SER A 78 -11.91 -9.66 -12.83
C SER A 78 -12.17 -11.00 -13.50
N LEU A 79 -13.44 -11.38 -13.61
CA LEU A 79 -13.84 -12.61 -14.28
C LEU A 79 -13.73 -12.41 -15.80
N VAL A 80 -13.34 -13.46 -16.52
CA VAL A 80 -13.25 -13.41 -17.99
C VAL A 80 -14.60 -13.72 -18.65
N ASN A 81 -15.39 -14.59 -18.02
CA ASN A 81 -16.67 -15.06 -18.53
C ASN A 81 -17.67 -15.20 -17.38
N PRO A 82 -18.99 -15.16 -17.66
CA PRO A 82 -20.01 -15.39 -16.65
C PRO A 82 -19.97 -16.83 -16.11
N ILE A 83 -20.04 -16.98 -14.78
CA ILE A 83 -19.95 -18.27 -14.10
C ILE A 83 -21.18 -18.49 -13.22
N LYS A 84 -21.82 -19.66 -13.36
CA LYS A 84 -22.91 -20.09 -12.46
C LYS A 84 -22.31 -20.65 -11.18
N PHE A 85 -22.80 -20.20 -10.02
CA PHE A 85 -22.37 -20.72 -8.73
C PHE A 85 -23.55 -21.29 -7.94
N ASP A 86 -23.27 -22.36 -7.19
CA ASP A 86 -24.17 -22.99 -6.24
C ASP A 86 -23.37 -23.29 -4.97
N TYR A 87 -23.58 -22.47 -3.95
CA TYR A 87 -22.88 -22.60 -2.68
C TYR A 87 -23.84 -23.03 -1.58
N LEU A 88 -23.56 -24.19 -1.00
CA LEU A 88 -24.27 -24.73 0.15
C LEU A 88 -23.45 -24.54 1.42
N HIS A 89 -23.81 -23.55 2.24
CA HIS A 89 -23.30 -23.41 3.60
C HIS A 89 -24.11 -24.29 4.55
N LYS A 90 -23.64 -25.51 4.82
CA LYS A 90 -24.24 -26.41 5.81
C LYS A 90 -23.25 -26.70 6.92
N LYS A 91 -23.41 -26.02 8.06
CA LYS A 91 -22.71 -26.31 9.33
C LYS A 91 -23.75 -26.65 10.39
N GLN A 92 -24.13 -27.92 10.42
CA GLN A 92 -24.95 -28.52 11.47
C GLN A 92 -24.28 -29.80 11.95
N SER A 93 -23.83 -29.80 13.19
CA SER A 93 -23.33 -30.96 13.93
C SER A 93 -24.32 -31.43 15.01
N GLY A 94 -25.42 -30.71 15.22
CA GLY A 94 -26.46 -30.94 16.24
C GLY A 94 -27.74 -30.12 15.94
N GLY A 95 -28.37 -29.52 16.97
CA GLY A 95 -29.65 -28.77 16.91
C GLY A 95 -29.69 -27.53 15.99
N ALA A 96 -30.08 -26.35 16.51
CA ALA A 96 -30.11 -25.12 15.71
C ALA A 96 -28.70 -24.85 15.13
N GLY A 97 -28.59 -24.78 13.80
CA GLY A 97 -27.31 -24.59 13.12
C GLY A 97 -27.45 -23.75 11.86
N GLN A 98 -26.36 -23.61 11.11
CA GLN A 98 -26.30 -22.74 9.95
C GLN A 98 -26.55 -23.54 8.68
N PHE A 99 -27.67 -23.28 8.01
CA PHE A 99 -28.00 -23.83 6.70
C PHE A 99 -28.40 -22.71 5.76
N ALA A 100 -27.67 -22.54 4.66
CA ALA A 100 -28.02 -21.65 3.57
C ALA A 100 -27.53 -22.24 2.25
N ARG A 101 -28.34 -22.13 1.19
CA ARG A 101 -27.92 -22.41 -0.18
C ARG A 101 -28.11 -21.15 -1.00
N VAL A 102 -27.07 -20.73 -1.72
CA VAL A 102 -27.11 -19.58 -2.61
C VAL A 102 -26.75 -20.06 -4.01
N ILE A 103 -27.70 -19.91 -4.92
CA ILE A 103 -27.54 -20.18 -6.34
C ILE A 103 -27.64 -18.87 -7.10
N GLY A 104 -26.78 -18.69 -8.10
CA GLY A 104 -26.75 -17.46 -8.88
C GLY A 104 -25.81 -17.54 -10.07
N ILE A 105 -25.77 -16.46 -10.83
CA ILE A 105 -24.84 -16.26 -11.92
C ILE A 105 -24.00 -15.03 -11.55
N LEU A 106 -22.69 -15.19 -11.59
CA LEU A 106 -21.74 -14.10 -11.40
C LEU A 106 -21.26 -13.66 -12.78
N GLU A 107 -21.69 -12.48 -13.19
CA GLU A 107 -21.30 -11.82 -14.44
C GLU A 107 -20.47 -10.57 -14.11
N VAL A 108 -19.69 -10.08 -15.07
CA VAL A 108 -18.83 -8.89 -14.95
C VAL A 108 -19.66 -7.62 -15.09
#